data_AF-A0A512B2L0-F1
#
_entry.id   AF-A0A512B2L0-F1
#
_cell.length_a   1.000
_cell.length_b   1.000
_cell.length_c   1.000
_cell.angle_alpha   90.00
_cell.angle_beta   90.00
_cell.angle_gamma   90.00
#
_symmetry.space_group_name_H-M   'P 1'
#
loop_
_entity.id
_entity.type
_entity.pdbx_description
1 polymer ?
#
loop_
_entity_poly.entity_id
_entity_poly.type
_entity_poly.pdbx_seq_one_letter_code
_entity_poly.pdbx_strand_id
1 'polypeptide(L)'
;MAAHMFNVPIALVSFVDSDRVWFKANVGMEDTQEVNRGVSLCSLVILNEDMTVFKNATTESCLLANPLVVGEFGLRFYAGAPIKTADGYTVGSICVVDKELREFTEADQRVLQHLAAIVEDEIKG
;
A
#
# COMPACT_ATOMS: atom_id res chain seq x y z
N MET A 1 2.74 13.36 -3.68
CA MET A 1 4.22 13.23 -3.68
C MET A 1 4.65 11.82 -4.09
N ALA A 2 4.30 10.76 -3.34
CA ALA A 2 4.68 9.38 -3.67
C ALA A 2 4.27 8.95 -5.10
N ALA A 3 3.03 9.18 -5.52
CA ALA A 3 2.56 8.84 -6.87
C ALA A 3 3.48 9.40 -7.97
N HIS A 4 3.86 10.68 -7.84
CA HIS A 4 4.79 11.33 -8.77
C HIS A 4 6.21 10.78 -8.67
N MET A 5 6.74 10.55 -7.46
CA MET A 5 8.11 10.04 -7.26
C MET A 5 8.31 8.66 -7.88
N PHE A 6 7.32 7.78 -7.76
CA PHE A 6 7.36 6.43 -8.33
C PHE A 6 6.76 6.38 -9.75
N ASN A 7 6.31 7.50 -10.29
CA ASN A 7 5.61 7.60 -11.56
C ASN A 7 4.45 6.60 -11.69
N VAL A 8 3.64 6.44 -10.64
CA VAL A 8 2.48 5.50 -10.59
C VAL A 8 1.17 6.28 -10.55
N PRO A 9 0.05 5.71 -11.01
CA PRO A 9 -1.23 6.39 -10.98
C PRO A 9 -1.82 6.51 -9.57
N ILE A 10 -1.46 5.60 -8.66
CA ILE A 10 -2.10 5.49 -7.34
C ILE A 10 -1.06 5.47 -6.22
N ALA A 11 -1.26 6.31 -5.21
CA ALA A 11 -0.51 6.23 -3.96
C ALA A 11 -1.41 6.60 -2.77
N LEU A 12 -1.34 5.80 -1.70
CA LEU A 12 -2.25 5.89 -0.56
C LEU A 12 -1.45 5.91 0.74
N VAL A 13 -1.91 6.70 1.71
CA VAL A 13 -1.63 6.50 3.13
C VAL A 13 -2.88 5.92 3.75
N SER A 14 -2.77 4.70 4.26
CA SER A 14 -3.91 3.89 4.69
C SER A 14 -3.72 3.38 6.11
N PHE A 15 -4.82 3.27 6.85
CA PHE A 15 -4.84 2.70 8.18
C PHE A 15 -5.85 1.56 8.24
N VAL A 16 -5.49 0.51 8.97
CA VAL A 16 -6.27 -0.72 9.04
C VAL A 16 -7.02 -0.77 10.36
N ASP A 17 -8.35 -0.86 10.27
CA ASP A 17 -9.26 -1.04 11.39
C ASP A 17 -9.75 -2.50 11.43
N SER A 18 -10.66 -2.83 12.34
CA SER A 18 -11.20 -4.18 12.51
C SER A 18 -11.83 -4.75 11.24
N ASP A 19 -12.61 -3.97 10.48
CA ASP A 19 -13.38 -4.41 9.32
C ASP A 19 -13.07 -3.67 8.01
N ARG A 20 -12.30 -2.57 8.08
CA ARG A 20 -12.02 -1.68 6.96
C ARG A 20 -10.57 -1.22 6.88
N VAL A 21 -10.19 -0.74 5.70
CA VAL A 21 -9.00 0.08 5.48
C VAL A 21 -9.44 1.43 4.99
N TRP A 22 -9.13 2.49 5.73
CA TRP A 22 -9.49 3.86 5.36
C TRP A 22 -8.25 4.63 4.90
N PHE A 23 -8.44 5.60 4.00
CA PHE A 23 -7.36 6.35 3.36
C PHE A 23 -7.26 7.75 3.96
N LYS A 24 -6.14 8.03 4.63
CA LYS A 24 -5.82 9.36 5.18
C LYS A 24 -5.33 10.31 4.12
N ALA A 25 -4.59 9.79 3.15
CA ALA A 25 -4.18 10.48 1.94
C ALA A 25 -4.40 9.55 0.75
N ASN A 26 -4.94 10.10 -0.33
CA ASN A 26 -5.38 9.32 -1.47
C ASN A 26 -5.09 10.09 -2.76
N VAL A 27 -4.37 9.46 -3.67
CA VAL A 27 -4.14 9.92 -5.04
C VAL A 27 -4.52 8.76 -5.97
N GLY A 28 -5.34 9.04 -6.99
CA GLY A 28 -5.75 8.08 -8.02
C GLY A 28 -6.94 7.18 -7.65
N MET A 29 -7.52 7.36 -6.45
CA MET A 29 -8.75 6.69 -6.02
C MET A 29 -9.70 7.66 -5.31
N GLU A 30 -9.84 8.89 -5.80
CA GLU A 30 -10.51 10.01 -5.11
C GLU A 30 -11.96 9.73 -4.68
N ASP A 31 -12.69 8.93 -5.45
CA ASP A 31 -14.08 8.55 -5.16
C ASP A 31 -14.20 7.44 -4.09
N THR A 32 -13.08 6.91 -3.59
CA THR A 32 -13.02 5.84 -2.59
C THR A 32 -12.29 6.32 -1.35
N GLN A 33 -12.96 6.38 -0.20
CA GLN A 33 -12.33 6.80 1.07
C GLN A 33 -11.92 5.62 1.94
N GLU A 34 -12.55 4.47 1.74
CA GLU A 34 -12.26 3.24 2.46
C GLU A 34 -12.65 2.02 1.64
N VAL A 35 -12.08 0.86 2.00
CA VAL A 35 -12.36 -0.43 1.38
C VAL A 35 -12.50 -1.50 2.46
N ASN A 36 -13.15 -2.62 2.11
CA ASN A 36 -13.23 -3.77 3.01
C ASN A 36 -11.82 -4.33 3.31
N ARG A 37 -11.54 -4.60 4.59
CA ARG A 37 -10.24 -5.13 5.02
C ARG A 37 -9.86 -6.45 4.34
N GLY A 38 -10.82 -7.34 4.11
CA GLY A 38 -10.57 -8.64 3.47
C GLY A 38 -10.14 -8.57 2.02
N VAL A 39 -10.35 -7.43 1.34
CA VAL A 39 -9.99 -7.23 -0.07
C VAL A 39 -8.69 -6.42 -0.21
N SER A 40 -8.37 -5.58 0.77
CA SER A 40 -7.27 -4.61 0.70
C SER A 40 -5.89 -5.25 0.80
N LEU A 41 -5.00 -4.94 -0.13
CA LEU A 41 -3.58 -5.33 -0.04
C LEU A 41 -2.86 -4.60 1.11
N CYS A 42 -3.34 -3.44 1.55
CA CYS A 42 -2.79 -2.76 2.73
C CYS A 42 -2.97 -3.60 4.01
N SER A 43 -3.98 -4.45 4.05
CA SER A 43 -4.17 -5.40 5.15
C SER A 43 -3.11 -6.50 5.15
N LEU A 44 -2.47 -6.80 4.02
CA LEU A 44 -1.33 -7.72 3.97
C LEU A 44 -0.07 -7.08 4.56
N VAL A 45 0.10 -5.75 4.41
CA VAL A 45 1.27 -5.05 4.94
C VAL A 45 1.30 -5.11 6.47
N ILE A 46 0.15 -4.93 7.14
CA ILE A 46 0.12 -4.95 8.61
C ILE A 46 0.39 -6.34 9.22
N LEU A 47 0.32 -7.40 8.42
CA LEU A 47 0.61 -8.77 8.85
C LEU A 47 2.10 -9.11 8.76
N ASN A 48 2.89 -8.24 8.13
CA ASN A 48 4.33 -8.42 7.95
C ASN A 48 5.10 -7.32 8.69
N GLU A 49 6.29 -7.64 9.21
CA GLU A 49 7.17 -6.63 9.80
C GLU A 49 7.88 -5.79 8.73
N ASP A 50 8.03 -6.39 7.56
CA ASP A 50 8.70 -5.85 6.38
C ASP A 50 7.71 -5.32 5.34
N MET A 51 8.27 -4.57 4.39
CA MET A 51 7.54 -4.05 3.24
C MET A 51 6.97 -5.20 2.39
N THR A 52 5.74 -5.05 1.92
CA THR A 52 5.10 -6.00 1.00
C THR A 52 5.25 -5.50 -0.43
N VAL A 53 5.83 -6.30 -1.33
CA VAL A 53 6.05 -5.94 -2.73
C VAL A 53 5.58 -7.06 -3.65
N PHE A 54 4.72 -6.70 -4.60
CA PHE A 54 4.28 -7.55 -5.70
C PHE A 54 4.58 -6.84 -7.02
N LYS A 55 5.65 -7.28 -7.69
CA LYS A 55 6.04 -6.76 -9.02
C LYS A 55 5.07 -7.17 -10.12
N ASN A 56 4.44 -8.33 -9.93
CA ASN A 56 3.37 -8.86 -10.77
C ASN A 56 2.32 -9.59 -9.91
N ALA A 57 1.27 -8.89 -9.52
CA ALA A 57 0.20 -9.46 -8.70
C ALA A 57 -0.54 -10.64 -9.34
N THR A 58 -0.50 -10.78 -10.68
CA THR A 58 -1.18 -11.88 -11.38
C THR A 58 -0.46 -13.22 -11.26
N THR A 59 0.81 -13.22 -10.84
CA THR A 59 1.59 -14.44 -10.59
C THR A 59 1.62 -14.83 -9.11
N GLU A 60 1.10 -13.99 -8.24
CA GLU A 60 1.13 -14.21 -6.79
C GLU A 60 -0.04 -15.10 -6.37
N SER A 61 0.28 -16.33 -5.93
CA SER A 61 -0.71 -17.34 -5.56
C SER A 61 -1.76 -16.85 -4.55
N CYS A 62 -1.37 -16.01 -3.59
CA CYS A 62 -2.26 -15.45 -2.58
C CYS A 62 -3.20 -14.36 -3.14
N LEU A 63 -2.95 -13.85 -4.35
CA LEU A 63 -3.72 -12.78 -4.98
C LEU A 63 -4.54 -13.24 -6.19
N LEU A 64 -4.42 -14.50 -6.62
CA LEU A 64 -5.09 -15.01 -7.82
C LEU A 64 -6.61 -14.89 -7.78
N ALA A 65 -7.22 -14.85 -6.59
CA ALA A 65 -8.65 -14.65 -6.42
C ALA A 65 -9.00 -13.25 -5.87
N ASN A 66 -8.03 -12.37 -5.69
CA ASN A 66 -8.27 -11.04 -5.13
C ASN A 66 -9.02 -10.17 -6.17
N PRO A 67 -10.20 -9.60 -5.83
CA PRO A 67 -11.00 -8.79 -6.75
C PRO A 67 -10.26 -7.60 -7.36
N LEU A 68 -9.27 -7.03 -6.66
CA LEU A 68 -8.46 -5.93 -7.18
C LEU A 68 -7.55 -6.37 -8.33
N VAL A 69 -7.16 -7.64 -8.37
CA VAL A 69 -6.27 -8.20 -9.39
C VAL A 69 -7.05 -8.74 -10.58
N VAL A 70 -8.08 -9.55 -10.32
CA VAL A 70 -8.86 -10.23 -11.38
C VAL A 70 -10.03 -9.40 -11.90
N GLY A 71 -10.49 -8.40 -11.14
CA GLY A 71 -11.60 -7.54 -11.52
C GLY A 71 -11.17 -6.34 -12.36
N GLU A 72 -12.12 -5.42 -12.57
CA GLU A 72 -11.96 -4.24 -13.43
C GLU A 72 -10.91 -3.24 -12.92
N PHE A 73 -10.58 -3.30 -11.63
CA PHE A 73 -9.52 -2.46 -11.06
C PHE A 73 -8.17 -2.75 -11.74
N GLY A 74 -7.88 -4.03 -12.05
CA GLY A 74 -6.75 -4.43 -12.87
C GLY A 74 -5.39 -4.23 -12.22
N LEU A 75 -5.26 -4.42 -10.91
CA LEU A 75 -4.00 -4.29 -10.17
C LEU A 75 -2.94 -5.24 -10.75
N ARG A 76 -1.75 -4.70 -11.04
CA ARG A 76 -0.59 -5.47 -11.52
C ARG A 76 0.64 -5.28 -10.65
N PHE A 77 0.83 -4.08 -10.11
CA PHE A 77 1.92 -3.76 -9.22
C PHE A 77 1.40 -3.22 -7.89
N TYR A 78 2.05 -3.63 -6.80
CA TYR A 78 1.82 -3.12 -5.46
C TYR A 78 3.13 -3.07 -4.69
N ALA A 79 3.43 -1.96 -4.03
CA ALA A 79 4.42 -1.92 -2.97
C ALA A 79 3.87 -1.12 -1.79
N GLY A 80 3.94 -1.68 -0.58
CA GLY A 80 3.43 -1.08 0.64
C GLY A 80 4.42 -1.18 1.78
N ALA A 81 4.86 -0.02 2.29
CA ALA A 81 5.71 0.07 3.48
C ALA A 81 4.86 0.26 4.74
N PRO A 82 5.14 -0.50 5.82
CA PRO A 82 4.38 -0.43 7.05
C PRO A 82 4.53 0.93 7.73
N ILE A 83 3.46 1.40 8.37
CA ILE A 83 3.48 2.56 9.28
C ILE A 83 3.31 2.03 10.70
N LYS A 84 4.30 2.31 11.55
CA LYS A 84 4.37 1.84 12.93
C LYS A 84 4.12 2.98 13.93
N THR A 85 3.41 2.68 15.01
CA THR A 85 3.29 3.59 16.15
C THR A 85 4.60 3.67 16.93
N ALA A 86 4.72 4.64 17.84
CA ALA A 86 5.87 4.74 18.75
C ALA A 86 6.06 3.47 19.60
N ASP A 87 4.97 2.76 19.91
CA ASP A 87 4.98 1.50 20.65
C ASP A 87 5.30 0.27 19.76
N GLY A 88 5.56 0.48 18.47
CA GLY A 88 5.95 -0.56 17.52
C GLY A 88 4.80 -1.29 16.83
N TYR A 89 3.54 -0.86 17.01
CA TYR A 89 2.40 -1.50 16.34
C TYR A 89 2.27 -1.05 14.90
N THR A 90 2.20 -1.99 13.96
CA THR A 90 1.86 -1.65 12.56
C THR A 90 0.37 -1.35 12.44
N VAL A 91 0.03 -0.09 12.18
CA VAL A 91 -1.36 0.41 12.14
C VAL A 91 -1.84 0.70 10.71
N GLY A 92 -0.94 0.67 9.75
CA GLY A 92 -1.24 1.07 8.39
C GLY A 92 -0.09 0.88 7.43
N SER A 93 -0.20 1.50 6.26
CA SER A 93 0.84 1.51 5.24
C SER A 93 0.79 2.76 4.38
N ILE A 94 1.96 3.17 3.89
CA ILE A 94 2.04 3.94 2.66
C ILE A 94 2.26 2.98 1.50
N CYS A 95 1.44 3.06 0.46
CA CYS A 95 1.56 2.18 -0.69
C CYS A 95 1.48 2.91 -2.01
N VAL A 96 2.07 2.28 -3.03
CA VAL A 96 2.04 2.66 -4.44
C VAL A 96 1.48 1.51 -5.25
N VAL A 97 0.58 1.83 -6.18
CA VAL A 97 -0.18 0.83 -6.93
C VAL A 97 -0.20 1.18 -8.41
N ASP A 98 -0.09 0.17 -9.26
CA ASP A 98 -0.20 0.32 -10.71
C ASP A 98 -0.99 -0.80 -11.37
N LYS A 99 -1.54 -0.48 -12.54
CA LYS A 99 -2.16 -1.39 -13.51
C LYS A 99 -1.14 -1.93 -14.52
N GLU A 100 0.11 -1.51 -14.45
CA GLU A 100 1.24 -2.08 -15.21
C GLU A 100 2.22 -2.84 -14.30
N LEU A 101 2.99 -3.76 -14.89
CA LEU A 101 4.09 -4.44 -14.19
C LEU A 101 5.22 -3.45 -13.93
N ARG A 102 5.89 -3.57 -12.78
CA ARG A 102 7.03 -2.70 -12.47
C ARG A 102 8.20 -3.45 -11.89
N GLU A 103 9.39 -3.00 -12.27
CA GLU A 103 10.56 -3.19 -11.44
C GLU A 103 10.46 -2.33 -10.19
N PHE A 104 11.00 -2.86 -9.11
CA PHE A 104 11.05 -2.16 -7.82
C PHE A 104 12.38 -2.52 -7.17
N THR A 105 13.31 -1.59 -7.25
CA THR A 105 14.70 -1.76 -6.83
C THR A 105 14.87 -1.49 -5.34
N GLU A 106 15.96 -1.92 -4.73
CA GLU A 106 16.27 -1.58 -3.33
C GLU A 106 16.31 -0.06 -3.08
N ALA A 107 16.67 0.75 -4.08
CA ALA A 107 16.62 2.20 -3.96
C ALA A 107 15.17 2.70 -3.82
N ASP A 108 14.25 2.16 -4.61
CA ASP A 108 12.81 2.45 -4.52
C ASP A 108 12.25 2.03 -3.16
N GLN A 109 12.68 0.87 -2.64
CA GLN A 109 12.31 0.40 -1.32
C GLN A 109 12.72 1.38 -0.23
N ARG A 110 13.98 1.84 -0.24
CA ARG A 110 14.49 2.83 0.73
C ARG A 110 13.72 4.14 0.67
N VAL A 111 13.35 4.59 -0.53
CA VAL A 111 12.52 5.79 -0.70
C VAL A 111 11.14 5.59 -0.08
N LEU A 112 10.47 4.47 -0.35
CA LEU A 112 9.12 4.22 0.18
C LEU A 112 9.13 4.07 1.71
N GLN A 113 10.15 3.39 2.26
CA GLN A 113 10.38 3.28 3.70
C GLN A 113 10.63 4.65 4.34
N HIS A 114 11.39 5.53 3.70
CA HIS A 114 11.62 6.87 4.21
C HIS A 114 10.33 7.70 4.23
N LEU A 115 9.46 7.54 3.22
CA LEU A 115 8.14 8.17 3.23
C LEU A 115 7.25 7.63 4.35
N ALA A 116 7.34 6.32 4.67
CA ALA A 116 6.64 5.74 5.80
C ALA A 116 7.09 6.38 7.11
N ALA A 117 8.41 6.52 7.33
CA ALA A 117 8.97 7.13 8.53
C ALA A 117 8.51 8.60 8.72
N ILE A 118 8.40 9.37 7.63
CA ILE A 118 7.84 10.73 7.68
C ILE A 118 6.39 10.70 8.18
N VAL A 119 5.58 9.76 7.68
CA VAL A 119 4.19 9.61 8.13
C VAL A 119 4.12 9.14 9.59
N GLU A 120 5.01 8.25 10.02
CA GLU A 120 5.10 7.81 11.43
C GLU A 120 5.38 8.98 12.38
N ASP A 121 6.23 9.94 11.98
CA ASP A 121 6.54 11.11 12.79
C ASP A 121 5.36 12.10 12.87
N GLU A 122 4.58 12.25 11.82
CA GLU A 122 3.35 13.06 11.83
C GLU A 122 2.25 12.48 12.74
N ILE A 123 2.24 11.15 12.95
CA ILE A 123 1.24 10.49 13.83
C ILE A 123 1.62 10.63 15.32
N LYS A 124 2.89 10.89 15.63
CA LYS A 124 3.37 11.07 17.01
C LYS A 124 3.07 12.46 17.59
N GLY A 125 2.74 13.44 16.73
CA GLY A 125 2.42 14.82 17.10
C GLY A 125 0.94 15.02 17.43
#